data_AF-A0A2G0CD74-F1
#
_entry.id   AF-A0A2G0CD74-F1
#
_cell.length_a   1.000
_cell.length_b   1.000
_cell.length_c   1.000
_cell.angle_alpha   90.00
_cell.angle_beta   90.00
_cell.angle_gamma   90.00
#
_symmetry.space_group_name_H-M   'P 1'
#
loop_
_entity.id
_entity.type
_entity.pdbx_description
1 polymer ?
#
loop_
_entity_poly.entity_id
_entity_poly.type
_entity_poly.pdbx_seq_one_letter_code
_entity_poly.pdbx_strand_id
1 'polypeptide(L)'
;MQNGRLLAELRQHYAEYLDDYLAWVADRGYPVEGALVNYRRALIAWYEARKQTDDPYTGDVFEYITVVAERYFTGETSRKGDFPLGSGPLDYLPRTVRLEEPGRELLARLNARNDCRELLLLADYHQLEPAVIARVLDREEDAETLTEEIAACRRSLELESPGGSLLYIPVITVAGRQDLMETLGRNTPPPPPVDSPEPAAAPPKDVRLSPRHRWRIGTPTPAIVVAGLLTGILLWLVYDTFYARASPEGLYATYFAPYPNPFADSPPATYEERDLNQILYYYDRGDYHRAYEELLPTADAYPAAPLYLGVSALALNDPARAEEWLARLPADSPYRDPADWYAALAALAREDHSRARSRLTRITQDANHPYRSQAADLLGEL
;
A
#
# COMPACT_ATOMS: atom_id res chain seq x y z
N MET A 1 -17.75 6.87 12.37
CA MET A 1 -19.02 6.44 11.74
C MET A 1 -18.88 5.92 10.30
N GLN A 2 -17.83 6.30 9.56
CA GLN A 2 -17.70 5.98 8.13
C GLN A 2 -17.63 4.47 7.83
N ASN A 3 -16.99 3.68 8.69
CA ASN A 3 -16.75 2.26 8.41
C ASN A 3 -17.98 1.35 8.59
N GLY A 4 -18.89 1.67 9.52
CA GLY A 4 -20.15 0.93 9.66
C GLY A 4 -21.06 1.09 8.44
N ARG A 5 -21.02 2.26 7.79
CA ARG A 5 -21.71 2.51 6.53
C ARG A 5 -21.15 1.65 5.39
N LEU A 6 -19.82 1.50 5.30
CA LEU A 6 -19.18 0.66 4.29
C LEU A 6 -19.61 -0.81 4.41
N LEU A 7 -19.81 -1.33 5.62
CA LEU A 7 -20.28 -2.70 5.83
C LEU A 7 -21.74 -2.88 5.36
N ALA A 8 -22.59 -1.87 5.57
CA ALA A 8 -23.95 -1.88 5.05
C ALA A 8 -23.97 -1.79 3.51
N GLU A 9 -23.16 -0.90 2.92
CA GLU A 9 -23.00 -0.77 1.47
C GLU A 9 -22.48 -2.07 0.83
N LEU A 10 -21.53 -2.75 1.47
CA LEU A 10 -21.01 -4.06 1.03
C LEU A 10 -22.13 -5.08 0.85
N ARG A 11 -23.03 -5.20 1.84
CA ARG A 11 -24.18 -6.12 1.78
C ARG A 11 -25.18 -5.72 0.71
N GLN A 12 -25.44 -4.43 0.56
CA GLN A 12 -26.32 -3.92 -0.48
C GLN A 12 -25.76 -4.24 -1.86
N HIS A 13 -24.47 -3.95 -2.11
CA HIS A 13 -23.81 -4.24 -3.38
C HIS A 13 -23.81 -5.73 -3.70
N TYR A 14 -23.62 -6.60 -2.71
CA TYR A 14 -23.77 -8.04 -2.91
C TYR A 14 -25.17 -8.38 -3.43
N ALA A 15 -26.24 -7.90 -2.79
CA ALA A 15 -27.60 -8.21 -3.22
C ALA A 15 -27.96 -7.59 -4.58
N GLU A 16 -27.49 -6.37 -4.85
CA GLU A 16 -27.83 -5.59 -6.02
C GLU A 16 -27.22 -6.16 -7.31
N TYR A 17 -25.96 -6.57 -7.29
CA TYR A 17 -25.26 -6.99 -8.52
C TYR A 17 -25.11 -8.51 -8.67
N LEU A 18 -25.64 -9.30 -7.74
CA LEU A 18 -25.51 -10.76 -7.77
C LEU A 18 -26.16 -11.37 -9.01
N ASP A 19 -27.40 -10.98 -9.32
CA ASP A 19 -28.15 -11.56 -10.44
C ASP A 19 -27.49 -11.23 -11.79
N ASP A 20 -27.05 -9.99 -11.98
CA ASP A 20 -26.31 -9.55 -13.17
C ASP A 20 -24.98 -10.31 -13.32
N TYR A 21 -24.26 -10.49 -12.21
CA TYR A 21 -23.02 -11.26 -12.21
C TYR A 21 -23.28 -12.73 -12.56
N LEU A 22 -24.30 -13.37 -11.98
CA LEU A 22 -24.67 -14.76 -12.27
C LEU A 22 -25.13 -14.94 -13.71
N ALA A 23 -25.86 -13.99 -14.28
CA ALA A 23 -26.21 -13.99 -15.70
C ALA A 23 -24.97 -13.92 -16.60
N TRP A 24 -24.01 -13.04 -16.27
CA TRP A 24 -22.73 -12.94 -16.98
C TRP A 24 -21.88 -14.22 -16.88
N VAL A 25 -21.89 -14.88 -15.72
CA VAL A 25 -21.23 -16.18 -15.46
C VAL A 25 -21.85 -17.28 -16.31
N ALA A 26 -23.19 -17.33 -16.36
CA ALA A 26 -23.95 -18.32 -17.12
C ALA A 26 -23.69 -18.21 -18.62
N ASP A 27 -23.70 -16.99 -19.17
CA ASP A 27 -23.39 -16.69 -20.58
C ASP A 27 -22.01 -17.20 -21.02
N ARG A 28 -21.05 -17.28 -20.08
CA ARG A 28 -19.67 -17.75 -20.33
C ARG A 28 -19.41 -19.21 -19.97
N GLY A 29 -20.42 -19.92 -19.46
CA GLY A 29 -20.28 -21.32 -19.07
C GLY A 29 -19.35 -21.54 -17.86
N TYR A 30 -19.22 -20.55 -16.99
CA TYR A 30 -18.42 -20.69 -15.77
C TYR A 30 -19.19 -21.45 -14.67
N PRO A 31 -18.52 -22.27 -13.84
CA PRO A 31 -19.17 -22.92 -12.69
C PRO A 31 -19.66 -21.89 -11.66
N VAL A 32 -20.95 -21.95 -11.32
CA VAL A 32 -21.61 -20.98 -10.43
C VAL A 32 -20.96 -20.94 -9.04
N GLU A 33 -20.61 -22.09 -8.47
CA GLU A 33 -20.01 -22.17 -7.13
C GLU A 33 -18.68 -21.41 -7.05
N GLY A 34 -17.78 -21.63 -8.01
CA GLY A 34 -16.50 -20.91 -8.08
C GLY A 34 -16.69 -19.41 -8.34
N ALA A 35 -17.66 -19.05 -9.17
CA ALA A 35 -17.97 -17.66 -9.47
C ALA A 35 -18.52 -16.89 -8.25
N LEU A 36 -19.42 -17.50 -7.47
CA LEU A 36 -19.95 -16.90 -6.25
C LEU A 36 -18.84 -16.59 -5.23
N VAL A 37 -17.88 -17.50 -5.09
CA VAL A 37 -16.71 -17.26 -4.23
C VAL A 37 -15.90 -16.05 -4.71
N ASN A 38 -15.66 -15.93 -6.02
CA ASN A 38 -14.94 -14.80 -6.60
C ASN A 38 -15.66 -13.48 -6.43
N TYR A 39 -16.98 -13.50 -6.59
CA TYR A 39 -17.80 -12.32 -6.41
C TYR A 39 -17.71 -11.78 -4.98
N ARG A 40 -17.83 -12.67 -3.98
CA ARG A 40 -17.66 -12.30 -2.57
C ARG A 40 -16.26 -11.73 -2.30
N ARG A 41 -15.22 -12.35 -2.86
CA ARG A 41 -13.83 -11.86 -2.73
C ARG A 41 -13.64 -10.47 -3.34
N ALA A 42 -14.19 -10.23 -4.54
CA ALA A 42 -14.11 -8.92 -5.19
C ALA A 42 -14.76 -7.83 -4.34
N LEU A 43 -15.89 -8.14 -3.71
CA LEU A 43 -16.56 -7.22 -2.81
C LEU A 43 -15.79 -6.99 -1.49
N ILE A 44 -15.14 -8.01 -0.94
CA ILE A 44 -14.24 -7.85 0.22
C ILE A 44 -13.06 -6.96 -0.14
N ALA A 45 -12.45 -7.14 -1.31
CA ALA A 45 -11.38 -6.29 -1.79
C ALA A 45 -11.84 -4.83 -1.95
N TRP A 46 -13.04 -4.62 -2.52
CA TRP A 46 -13.68 -3.30 -2.58
C TRP A 46 -13.87 -2.71 -1.19
N TYR A 47 -14.35 -3.49 -0.21
CA TYR A 47 -14.54 -3.03 1.16
C TYR A 47 -13.22 -2.62 1.82
N GLU A 48 -12.18 -3.43 1.69
CA GLU A 48 -10.85 -3.16 2.26
C GLU A 48 -10.18 -1.93 1.62
N ALA A 49 -10.30 -1.77 0.31
CA ALA A 49 -9.88 -0.56 -0.40
C ALA A 49 -10.55 0.70 0.14
N ARG A 50 -11.86 0.65 0.36
CA ARG A 50 -12.64 1.81 0.81
C ARG A 50 -12.35 2.23 2.25
N LYS A 51 -11.75 1.36 3.06
CA LYS A 51 -11.25 1.71 4.39
C LYS A 51 -9.96 2.55 4.34
N GLN A 52 -9.17 2.43 3.28
CA GLN A 52 -7.93 3.18 3.10
C GLN A 52 -8.27 4.52 2.42
N THR A 53 -8.46 5.58 3.20
CA THR A 53 -8.92 6.88 2.69
C THR A 53 -7.89 7.59 1.82
N ASP A 54 -6.62 7.33 2.06
CA ASP A 54 -5.52 8.09 1.46
C ASP A 54 -4.99 7.41 0.18
N ASP A 55 -5.16 6.09 0.07
CA ASP A 55 -4.76 5.32 -1.09
C ASP A 55 -5.56 4.01 -1.26
N PRO A 56 -6.81 4.10 -1.76
CA PRO A 56 -7.72 2.95 -1.82
C PRO A 56 -7.29 1.87 -2.82
N TYR A 57 -6.28 2.13 -3.66
CA TYR A 57 -5.85 1.23 -4.72
C TYR A 57 -4.34 0.99 -4.66
N THR A 58 -3.74 0.89 -3.47
CA THR A 58 -2.39 0.34 -3.34
C THR A 58 -2.36 -0.98 -2.58
N GLY A 59 -1.14 -1.56 -2.54
CA GLY A 59 -0.91 -2.90 -2.06
C GLY A 59 -1.63 -3.93 -2.92
N ASP A 60 -2.21 -4.90 -2.24
CA ASP A 60 -2.61 -6.13 -2.88
C ASP A 60 -3.99 -6.03 -3.57
N VAL A 61 -4.81 -5.03 -3.19
CA VAL A 61 -6.10 -4.76 -3.84
C VAL A 61 -5.86 -4.24 -5.25
N PHE A 62 -4.80 -3.46 -5.46
CA PHE A 62 -4.37 -3.01 -6.78
C PHE A 62 -3.98 -4.18 -7.68
N GLU A 63 -3.17 -5.11 -7.16
CA GLU A 63 -2.73 -6.29 -7.90
C GLU A 63 -3.93 -7.14 -8.31
N TYR A 64 -4.85 -7.40 -7.39
CA TYR A 64 -6.09 -8.13 -7.69
C TYR A 64 -6.92 -7.43 -8.78
N ILE A 65 -7.19 -6.12 -8.61
CA ILE A 65 -7.96 -5.34 -9.60
C ILE A 65 -7.26 -5.34 -10.96
N THR A 66 -5.94 -5.18 -10.99
CA THR A 66 -5.14 -5.14 -12.23
C THR A 66 -5.16 -6.48 -12.94
N VAL A 67 -4.96 -7.60 -12.24
CA VAL A 67 -5.00 -8.96 -12.81
C VAL A 67 -6.40 -9.29 -13.33
N VAL A 68 -7.45 -8.93 -12.57
CA VAL A 68 -8.83 -9.14 -13.00
C VAL A 68 -9.17 -8.27 -14.22
N ALA A 69 -8.78 -6.99 -14.20
CA ALA A 69 -9.02 -6.05 -15.30
C ALA A 69 -8.27 -6.47 -16.57
N GLU A 70 -6.98 -6.78 -16.47
CA GLU A 70 -6.17 -7.26 -17.58
C GLU A 70 -6.83 -8.48 -18.23
N ARG A 71 -7.29 -9.45 -17.44
CA ARG A 71 -7.92 -10.66 -17.97
C ARG A 71 -9.32 -10.41 -18.55
N TYR A 72 -10.08 -9.50 -17.94
CA TYR A 72 -11.41 -9.11 -18.43
C TYR A 72 -11.33 -8.35 -19.76
N PHE A 73 -10.34 -7.46 -19.91
CA PHE A 73 -10.19 -6.60 -21.09
C PHE A 73 -9.33 -7.21 -22.22
N THR A 74 -8.45 -8.17 -21.94
CA THR A 74 -7.64 -8.85 -22.98
C THR A 74 -8.36 -10.02 -23.64
N GLY A 75 -9.39 -10.60 -23.01
CA GLY A 75 -10.24 -11.63 -23.63
C GLY A 75 -9.60 -13.01 -23.80
N GLU A 76 -8.44 -13.26 -23.18
CA GLU A 76 -7.80 -14.58 -23.26
C GLU A 76 -8.57 -15.63 -22.45
N THR A 77 -9.11 -16.64 -23.14
CA THR A 77 -9.76 -17.80 -22.52
C THR A 77 -8.72 -18.68 -21.84
N SER A 78 -8.78 -18.72 -20.51
CA SER A 78 -8.08 -19.67 -19.65
C SER A 78 -8.14 -21.12 -20.18
N ARG A 79 -7.00 -21.84 -20.18
CA ARG A 79 -7.01 -23.31 -20.30
C ARG A 79 -7.83 -23.88 -19.15
N LYS A 80 -8.64 -24.92 -19.41
CA LYS A 80 -9.36 -25.67 -18.37
C LYS A 80 -8.42 -26.03 -17.22
N GLY A 81 -8.60 -25.42 -16.05
CA GLY A 81 -7.74 -25.58 -14.87
C GLY A 81 -6.92 -24.34 -14.46
N ASP A 82 -6.79 -23.34 -15.34
CA ASP A 82 -6.02 -22.10 -15.14
C ASP A 82 -6.92 -20.91 -14.84
N PHE A 83 -8.02 -21.10 -14.11
CA PHE A 83 -8.62 -19.96 -13.43
C PHE A 83 -7.61 -19.58 -12.34
N PRO A 84 -7.21 -18.32 -12.17
CA PRO A 84 -6.08 -17.92 -11.29
C PRO A 84 -6.35 -18.10 -9.78
N LEU A 85 -7.23 -19.03 -9.39
CA LEU A 85 -7.90 -19.12 -8.10
C LEU A 85 -7.61 -20.42 -7.34
N GLY A 86 -6.64 -21.22 -7.79
CA GLY A 86 -6.15 -22.40 -7.08
C GLY A 86 -7.24 -23.36 -6.61
N SER A 87 -6.92 -24.15 -5.58
CA SER A 87 -7.80 -25.21 -5.07
C SER A 87 -8.48 -24.86 -3.73
N GLY A 88 -8.16 -23.74 -3.09
CA GLY A 88 -8.62 -23.38 -1.75
C GLY A 88 -9.43 -22.06 -1.66
N PRO A 89 -10.45 -21.98 -0.78
CA PRO A 89 -11.25 -20.76 -0.58
C PRO A 89 -10.50 -19.58 0.04
N LEU A 90 -9.32 -19.78 0.63
CA LEU A 90 -8.52 -18.75 1.32
C LEU A 90 -7.26 -18.29 0.56
N ASP A 91 -6.98 -18.89 -0.60
CA ASP A 91 -5.66 -18.79 -1.26
C ASP A 91 -5.44 -17.48 -2.06
N TYR A 92 -6.41 -16.54 -2.12
CA TYR A 92 -6.36 -15.43 -3.10
C TYR A 92 -6.99 -14.12 -2.60
N LEU A 93 -6.82 -13.82 -1.32
CA LEU A 93 -7.01 -12.45 -0.86
C LEU A 93 -5.80 -11.59 -1.28
N PRO A 94 -5.97 -10.25 -1.30
CA PRO A 94 -4.86 -9.32 -1.40
C PRO A 94 -3.74 -9.73 -0.40
N ARG A 95 -2.66 -10.32 -0.97
CA ARG A 95 -1.73 -11.34 -0.44
C ARG A 95 -2.43 -12.46 0.35
N THR A 96 -2.04 -13.71 0.09
CA THR A 96 -2.25 -14.75 1.09
C THR A 96 -1.50 -14.32 2.33
N VAL A 97 -2.22 -13.83 3.33
CA VAL A 97 -1.71 -13.74 4.69
C VAL A 97 -1.55 -15.19 5.15
N ARG A 98 -0.43 -15.79 4.74
CA ARG A 98 -0.05 -17.13 5.15
C ARG A 98 0.38 -17.00 6.58
N LEU A 99 -0.51 -17.37 7.47
CA LEU A 99 -0.17 -17.50 8.86
C LEU A 99 0.82 -18.66 8.96
N GLU A 100 2.02 -18.36 9.48
CA GLU A 100 2.93 -19.39 9.97
C GLU A 100 2.28 -20.16 11.13
N GLU A 101 2.89 -21.26 11.57
CA GLU A 101 2.31 -22.11 12.62
C GLU A 101 1.85 -21.33 13.86
N PRO A 102 2.66 -20.40 14.42
CA PRO A 102 2.23 -19.58 15.55
C PRO A 102 1.00 -18.71 15.24
N GLY A 103 0.91 -18.17 14.02
CA GLY A 103 -0.25 -17.39 13.59
C GLY A 103 -1.50 -18.26 13.41
N ARG A 104 -1.37 -19.49 12.91
CA ARG A 104 -2.49 -20.44 12.80
C ARG A 104 -3.03 -20.84 14.15
N GLU A 105 -2.13 -21.09 15.10
CA GLU A 105 -2.50 -21.38 16.48
C GLU A 105 -3.22 -20.19 17.13
N LEU A 106 -2.70 -18.97 16.93
CA LEU A 106 -3.35 -17.75 17.42
C LEU A 106 -4.73 -17.52 16.80
N LEU A 107 -4.89 -17.77 15.50
CA LEU A 107 -6.20 -17.72 14.82
C LEU A 107 -7.17 -18.76 15.39
N ALA A 108 -6.71 -19.99 15.63
CA ALA A 108 -7.55 -21.04 16.22
C ALA A 108 -8.05 -20.65 17.62
N ARG A 109 -7.19 -20.00 18.43
CA ARG A 109 -7.56 -19.50 19.75
C ARG A 109 -8.54 -18.33 19.68
N LEU A 110 -8.34 -17.39 18.76
CA LEU A 110 -9.30 -16.31 18.49
C LEU A 110 -10.66 -16.92 18.13
N ASN A 111 -10.70 -17.89 17.23
CA ASN A 111 -11.93 -18.56 16.81
C ASN A 111 -12.61 -19.36 17.93
N ALA A 112 -11.88 -19.79 18.96
CA ALA A 112 -12.46 -20.46 20.12
C ALA A 112 -13.15 -19.50 21.10
N ARG A 113 -12.90 -18.18 20.99
CA ARG A 113 -13.42 -17.13 21.89
C ARG A 113 -14.36 -16.21 21.14
N ASN A 114 -15.61 -16.64 20.95
CA ASN A 114 -16.58 -15.90 20.14
C ASN A 114 -16.82 -14.47 20.63
N ASP A 115 -16.85 -14.27 21.94
CA ASP A 115 -17.00 -12.98 22.61
C ASP A 115 -15.87 -12.00 22.26
N CYS A 116 -14.61 -12.42 22.47
CA CYS A 116 -13.47 -11.60 22.11
C CYS A 116 -13.31 -11.46 20.60
N ARG A 117 -13.59 -12.51 19.82
CA ARG A 117 -13.50 -12.46 18.36
C ARG A 117 -14.41 -11.40 17.80
N GLU A 118 -15.69 -11.39 18.19
CA GLU A 118 -16.64 -10.40 17.68
C GLU A 118 -16.21 -8.97 18.01
N LEU A 119 -15.79 -8.72 19.25
CA LEU A 119 -15.30 -7.39 19.68
C LEU A 119 -14.06 -6.95 18.89
N LEU A 120 -13.07 -7.83 18.75
CA LEU A 120 -11.82 -7.52 18.05
C LEU A 120 -12.04 -7.36 16.54
N LEU A 121 -12.97 -8.11 15.93
CA LEU A 121 -13.33 -7.92 14.53
C LEU A 121 -14.02 -6.57 14.32
N LEU A 122 -14.97 -6.19 15.18
CA LEU A 122 -15.65 -4.90 15.06
C LEU A 122 -14.69 -3.72 15.32
N ALA A 123 -13.84 -3.83 16.34
CA ALA A 123 -12.90 -2.78 16.72
C ALA A 123 -11.72 -2.66 15.76
N ASP A 124 -11.01 -3.77 15.49
CA ASP A 124 -9.70 -3.70 14.84
C ASP A 124 -9.77 -4.03 13.34
N TYR A 125 -10.62 -4.98 12.94
CA TYR A 125 -10.81 -5.26 11.52
C TYR A 125 -11.78 -4.26 10.86
N HIS A 126 -12.93 -3.98 11.45
CA HIS A 126 -13.91 -3.04 10.89
C HIS A 126 -13.65 -1.59 11.31
N GLN A 127 -12.73 -1.33 12.24
CA GLN A 127 -12.36 0.02 12.68
C GLN A 127 -13.60 0.81 13.15
N LEU A 128 -14.46 0.18 13.96
CA LEU A 128 -15.63 0.81 14.56
C LEU A 128 -15.27 1.40 15.93
N GLU A 129 -15.81 2.59 16.20
CA GLU A 129 -15.70 3.23 17.52
C GLU A 129 -16.46 2.43 18.59
N PRO A 130 -15.98 2.36 19.85
CA PRO A 130 -16.65 1.64 20.93
C PRO A 130 -18.13 1.99 21.09
N ALA A 131 -18.50 3.28 21.03
CA ALA A 131 -19.91 3.69 21.11
C ALA A 131 -20.78 3.20 19.94
N VAL A 132 -20.18 2.91 18.77
CA VAL A 132 -20.88 2.28 17.64
C VAL A 132 -21.03 0.79 17.89
N ILE A 133 -19.97 0.14 18.38
CA ILE A 133 -19.98 -1.29 18.72
C ILE A 133 -21.04 -1.59 19.78
N ALA A 134 -21.10 -0.81 20.86
CA ALA A 134 -22.11 -0.94 21.91
C ALA A 134 -23.54 -0.95 21.32
N ARG A 135 -23.85 -0.01 20.42
CA ARG A 135 -25.15 0.05 19.73
C ARG A 135 -25.40 -1.12 18.79
N VAL A 136 -24.39 -1.61 18.09
CA VAL A 136 -24.53 -2.78 17.18
C VAL A 136 -24.82 -4.05 17.97
N LEU A 137 -24.18 -4.20 19.14
CA LEU A 137 -24.33 -5.35 20.01
C LEU A 137 -25.52 -5.26 20.97
N ASP A 138 -26.34 -4.20 20.88
CA ASP A 138 -27.45 -3.91 21.79
C ASP A 138 -27.02 -3.92 23.27
N ARG A 139 -25.79 -3.46 23.54
CA ARG A 139 -25.25 -3.31 24.89
C ARG A 139 -25.44 -1.87 25.34
N GLU A 140 -26.24 -1.69 26.39
CA GLU A 140 -26.49 -0.38 27.03
C GLU A 140 -25.31 0.14 27.88
N GLU A 141 -24.19 -0.59 27.91
CA GLU A 141 -23.00 -0.24 28.70
C GLU A 141 -22.34 1.06 28.22
N ASP A 142 -21.64 1.73 29.14
CA ASP A 142 -20.84 2.91 28.81
C ASP A 142 -19.69 2.50 27.88
N ALA A 143 -19.40 3.34 26.88
CA ALA A 143 -18.35 3.12 25.89
C ALA A 143 -16.97 2.90 26.53
N GLU A 144 -16.78 3.40 27.75
CA GLU A 144 -15.59 3.18 28.56
C GLU A 144 -15.40 1.69 28.94
N THR A 145 -16.44 1.03 29.45
CA THR A 145 -16.39 -0.41 29.79
C THR A 145 -16.05 -1.26 28.58
N LEU A 146 -16.68 -0.98 27.44
CA LEU A 146 -16.41 -1.71 26.20
C LEU A 146 -14.97 -1.50 25.70
N THR A 147 -14.42 -0.31 25.90
CA THR A 147 -13.01 -0.02 25.58
C THR A 147 -12.06 -0.86 26.43
N GLU A 148 -12.36 -1.01 27.72
CA GLU A 148 -11.59 -1.87 28.63
C GLU A 148 -11.68 -3.35 28.23
N GLU A 149 -12.85 -3.82 27.83
CA GLU A 149 -13.04 -5.20 27.35
C GLU A 149 -12.28 -5.48 26.05
N ILE A 150 -12.36 -4.60 25.06
CA ILE A 150 -11.58 -4.71 23.81
C ILE A 150 -10.08 -4.79 24.14
N ALA A 151 -9.60 -3.91 25.03
CA ALA A 151 -8.21 -3.92 25.47
C ALA A 151 -7.84 -5.21 26.23
N ALA A 152 -8.75 -5.75 27.03
CA ALA A 152 -8.55 -7.03 27.74
C ALA A 152 -8.47 -8.20 26.76
N CYS A 153 -9.34 -8.26 25.76
CA CYS A 153 -9.30 -9.26 24.70
C CYS A 153 -7.98 -9.20 23.91
N ARG A 154 -7.52 -7.99 23.54
CA ARG A 154 -6.23 -7.83 22.84
C ARG A 154 -5.06 -8.33 23.68
N ARG A 155 -4.96 -7.88 24.94
CA ARG A 155 -3.90 -8.33 25.87
C ARG A 155 -3.93 -9.83 26.07
N SER A 156 -5.11 -10.43 26.24
CA SER A 156 -5.22 -11.89 26.40
C SER A 156 -4.71 -12.63 25.18
N LEU A 157 -5.04 -12.15 23.97
CA LEU A 157 -4.58 -12.77 22.74
C LEU A 157 -3.05 -12.65 22.56
N GLU A 158 -2.49 -11.48 22.88
CA GLU A 158 -1.05 -11.21 22.79
C GLU A 158 -0.21 -11.99 23.82
N LEU A 159 -0.65 -12.08 25.07
CA LEU A 159 0.10 -12.71 26.16
C LEU A 159 0.18 -14.24 26.04
N GLU A 160 -0.79 -14.84 25.36
CA GLU A 160 -0.89 -16.30 25.29
C GLU A 160 0.04 -16.92 24.24
N SER A 161 0.63 -16.12 23.35
CA SER A 161 1.50 -16.63 22.28
C SER A 161 2.83 -15.87 22.23
N PRO A 162 3.98 -16.57 22.18
CA PRO A 162 5.26 -15.92 21.90
C PRO A 162 5.19 -15.14 20.59
N GLY A 163 5.49 -13.83 20.62
CA GLY A 163 5.37 -12.96 19.45
C GLY A 163 3.94 -12.57 19.07
N GLY A 164 2.96 -12.76 19.97
CA GLY A 164 1.53 -12.52 19.70
C GLY A 164 1.21 -11.12 19.18
N SER A 165 1.92 -10.08 19.64
CA SER A 165 1.75 -8.69 19.15
C SER A 165 2.04 -8.53 17.66
N LEU A 166 3.05 -9.22 17.15
CA LEU A 166 3.45 -9.18 15.73
C LEU A 166 2.50 -10.01 14.86
N LEU A 167 1.95 -11.09 15.42
CA LEU A 167 1.01 -11.98 14.74
C LEU A 167 -0.44 -11.47 14.79
N TYR A 168 -0.73 -10.49 15.65
CA TYR A 168 -2.07 -9.99 15.89
C TYR A 168 -2.75 -9.47 14.63
N ILE A 169 -2.10 -8.51 13.96
CA ILE A 169 -2.62 -7.86 12.74
C ILE A 169 -2.91 -8.86 11.62
N PRO A 170 -1.98 -9.76 11.22
CA PRO A 170 -2.27 -10.73 10.18
C PRO A 170 -3.39 -11.71 10.59
N VAL A 171 -3.46 -12.11 11.86
CA VAL A 171 -4.53 -12.99 12.37
C VAL A 171 -5.91 -12.32 12.31
N ILE A 172 -6.02 -11.09 12.81
CA ILE A 172 -7.27 -10.32 12.76
C ILE A 172 -7.71 -10.08 11.32
N THR A 173 -6.78 -9.81 10.42
CA THR A 173 -7.07 -9.63 8.98
C THR A 173 -7.66 -10.90 8.37
N VAL A 174 -7.06 -12.07 8.64
CA VAL A 174 -7.58 -13.36 8.15
C VAL A 174 -8.96 -13.66 8.74
N ALA A 175 -9.13 -13.47 10.05
CA ALA A 175 -10.39 -13.70 10.74
C ALA A 175 -11.53 -12.81 10.21
N GLY A 176 -11.25 -11.53 9.96
CA GLY A 176 -12.24 -10.58 9.42
C GLY A 176 -12.66 -10.90 8.00
N ARG A 177 -11.71 -11.31 7.15
CA ARG A 177 -12.02 -11.77 5.78
C ARG A 177 -12.88 -13.05 5.79
N GLN A 178 -12.62 -13.98 6.71
CA GLN A 178 -13.46 -15.18 6.89
C GLN A 178 -14.88 -14.82 7.33
N ASP A 179 -15.02 -13.89 8.26
CA ASP A 179 -16.31 -13.41 8.76
C ASP A 179 -17.16 -12.74 7.66
N LEU A 180 -16.53 -11.87 6.86
CA LEU A 180 -17.19 -11.24 5.71
C LEU A 180 -17.65 -12.29 4.67
N MET A 181 -16.83 -13.29 4.37
CA MET A 181 -17.19 -14.37 3.45
C MET A 181 -18.43 -15.13 3.94
N GLU A 182 -18.50 -15.43 5.23
CA GLU A 182 -19.66 -16.11 5.83
C GLU A 182 -20.91 -15.23 5.79
N THR A 183 -20.77 -13.95 6.16
CA THR A 183 -21.86 -12.96 6.17
C THR A 183 -22.47 -12.77 4.78
N LEU A 184 -21.64 -12.67 3.74
CA LEU A 184 -22.12 -12.60 2.35
C LEU A 184 -22.75 -13.93 1.91
N GLY A 185 -22.27 -15.06 2.43
CA GLY A 185 -22.82 -16.38 2.14
C GLY A 185 -24.24 -16.60 2.65
N ARG A 186 -24.53 -16.18 3.89
CA ARG A 186 -25.84 -16.35 4.54
C ARG A 186 -27.00 -15.68 3.80
N ASN A 187 -26.74 -14.66 2.98
CA ASN A 187 -27.77 -13.88 2.28
C ASN A 187 -28.02 -14.36 0.83
N THR A 188 -27.52 -15.52 0.44
CA THR A 188 -27.76 -16.06 -0.91
C THR A 188 -29.11 -16.80 -0.93
N PRO A 189 -30.16 -16.31 -1.63
CA PRO A 189 -31.36 -17.12 -1.83
C PRO A 189 -30.97 -18.41 -2.58
N PRO A 190 -31.59 -19.56 -2.26
CA PRO A 190 -31.29 -20.80 -2.97
C PRO A 190 -31.48 -20.58 -4.47
N PRO A 191 -30.57 -21.08 -5.32
CA PRO A 191 -30.70 -20.90 -6.76
C PRO A 191 -32.06 -21.44 -7.19
N PRO A 192 -32.83 -20.71 -8.01
CA PRO A 192 -34.08 -21.23 -8.53
C PRO A 192 -33.79 -22.56 -9.26
N PRO A 193 -34.69 -23.56 -9.17
CA PRO A 193 -34.52 -24.80 -9.91
C PRO A 193 -34.33 -24.47 -11.38
N VAL A 194 -33.20 -24.92 -11.94
CA VAL A 194 -32.84 -24.67 -13.34
C VAL A 194 -33.77 -25.51 -14.22
N ASP A 195 -34.89 -24.93 -14.64
CA ASP A 195 -35.63 -25.46 -15.77
C ASP A 195 -34.79 -25.29 -17.04
N SER A 196 -34.81 -26.32 -17.88
CA SER A 196 -33.93 -26.46 -19.04
C SER A 196 -33.93 -25.19 -19.93
N PRO A 197 -32.77 -24.71 -20.41
CA PRO A 197 -32.67 -23.42 -21.07
C PRO A 197 -33.51 -23.39 -22.35
N GLU A 198 -34.48 -22.49 -22.38
CA GLU A 198 -35.25 -22.14 -23.56
C GLU A 198 -34.33 -21.38 -24.55
N PRO A 199 -34.38 -21.65 -25.87
CA PRO A 199 -33.45 -21.05 -26.81
C PRO A 199 -33.60 -19.52 -26.87
N ALA A 200 -32.46 -18.82 -26.72
CA ALA A 200 -32.37 -17.37 -26.73
C ALA A 200 -32.97 -16.74 -28.00
N ALA A 201 -33.84 -15.74 -27.81
CA ALA A 201 -34.40 -14.93 -28.89
C ALA A 201 -33.33 -14.01 -29.52
N ALA A 202 -33.42 -13.82 -30.83
CA ALA A 202 -32.47 -13.03 -31.61
C ALA A 202 -32.53 -11.51 -31.28
N PRO A 203 -31.39 -10.80 -31.30
CA PRO A 203 -31.33 -9.38 -30.98
C PRO A 203 -32.01 -8.50 -32.05
N PRO A 204 -32.62 -7.36 -31.65
CA PRO A 204 -33.28 -6.45 -32.57
C PRO A 204 -32.26 -5.72 -33.46
N LYS A 205 -32.55 -5.70 -34.75
CA LYS A 205 -31.84 -4.89 -35.75
C LYS A 205 -32.28 -3.42 -35.62
N ASP A 206 -31.31 -2.52 -35.71
CA ASP A 206 -31.43 -1.07 -35.94
C ASP A 206 -31.37 -0.15 -34.72
N VAL A 207 -30.16 0.08 -34.21
CA VAL A 207 -29.81 1.26 -33.42
C VAL A 207 -29.06 2.24 -34.34
N ARG A 208 -29.68 3.40 -34.65
CA ARG A 208 -29.05 4.48 -35.43
C ARG A 208 -28.38 5.50 -34.51
N LEU A 209 -27.07 5.65 -34.64
CA LEU A 209 -26.28 6.67 -33.93
C LEU A 209 -26.45 8.05 -34.58
N SER A 210 -26.58 9.09 -33.75
CA SER A 210 -26.71 10.49 -34.21
C SER A 210 -25.37 11.09 -34.67
N PRO A 211 -25.37 12.09 -35.58
CA PRO A 211 -24.13 12.61 -36.16
C PRO A 211 -23.39 13.54 -35.18
N ARG A 212 -22.08 13.32 -35.04
CA ARG A 212 -21.16 14.16 -34.23
C ARG A 212 -21.04 15.58 -34.78
N HIS A 213 -21.27 16.56 -33.91
CA HIS A 213 -21.12 17.98 -34.19
C HIS A 213 -19.63 18.37 -34.29
N ARG A 214 -19.19 18.80 -35.48
CA ARG A 214 -17.82 19.27 -35.73
C ARG A 214 -17.67 20.73 -35.32
N TRP A 215 -16.85 20.98 -34.30
CA TRP A 215 -16.52 22.32 -33.81
C TRP A 215 -15.58 23.03 -34.78
N ARG A 216 -15.97 24.21 -35.29
CA ARG A 216 -15.14 25.06 -36.16
C ARG A 216 -14.48 26.14 -35.29
N ILE A 217 -13.16 26.14 -35.23
CA ILE A 217 -12.37 27.15 -34.51
C ILE A 217 -12.31 28.42 -35.37
N GLY A 218 -12.89 29.51 -34.86
CA GLY A 218 -12.84 30.83 -35.49
C GLY A 218 -11.47 31.51 -35.34
N THR A 219 -11.27 32.60 -36.09
CA THR A 219 -10.05 33.41 -36.05
C THR A 219 -9.77 33.96 -34.64
N PRO A 220 -8.52 33.94 -34.15
CA PRO A 220 -8.19 34.34 -32.80
C PRO A 220 -8.47 35.83 -32.58
N THR A 221 -9.18 36.15 -31.51
CA THR A 221 -9.39 37.52 -31.04
C THR A 221 -8.12 38.07 -30.38
N PRO A 222 -7.93 39.39 -30.32
CA PRO A 222 -6.76 40.01 -29.66
C PRO A 222 -6.58 39.57 -28.20
N ALA A 223 -7.66 39.20 -27.51
CA ALA A 223 -7.62 38.66 -26.15
C ALA A 223 -6.84 37.32 -26.06
N ILE A 224 -6.96 36.45 -27.06
CA ILE A 224 -6.24 35.16 -27.10
C ILE A 224 -4.73 35.38 -27.26
N VAL A 225 -4.34 36.40 -28.02
CA VAL A 225 -2.92 36.75 -28.23
C VAL A 225 -2.30 37.24 -26.92
N VAL A 226 -2.99 38.12 -26.18
CA VAL A 226 -2.52 38.61 -24.88
C VAL A 226 -2.43 37.47 -23.86
N ALA A 227 -3.44 36.59 -23.80
CA ALA A 227 -3.42 35.43 -22.93
C ALA A 227 -2.23 34.52 -23.20
N GLY A 228 -1.96 34.19 -24.48
CA GLY A 228 -0.80 33.37 -24.85
C GLY A 228 0.54 33.99 -24.45
N LEU A 229 0.67 35.32 -24.56
CA LEU A 229 1.88 36.04 -24.18
C LEU A 229 2.10 36.02 -22.66
N LEU A 230 1.03 36.22 -21.89
CA LEU A 230 1.08 36.10 -20.42
C LEU A 230 1.40 34.67 -19.97
N THR A 231 0.82 33.65 -20.61
CA THR A 231 1.16 32.25 -20.33
C THR A 231 2.62 31.96 -20.64
N GLY A 232 3.16 32.49 -21.74
CA GLY A 232 4.58 32.35 -22.09
C GLY A 232 5.52 32.98 -21.05
N ILE A 233 5.19 34.19 -20.56
CA ILE A 233 5.96 34.86 -19.49
C ILE A 233 5.87 34.07 -18.18
N LEU A 234 4.69 33.56 -17.83
CA LEU A 234 4.49 32.76 -16.61
C LEU A 234 5.29 31.44 -16.68
N LEU A 235 5.26 30.75 -17.82
CA LEU A 235 6.04 29.53 -18.03
C LEU A 235 7.55 29.81 -17.99
N TRP A 236 8.00 30.94 -18.57
CA TRP A 236 9.40 31.35 -18.50
C TRP A 236 9.83 31.66 -17.05
N LEU A 237 9.00 32.36 -16.27
CA LEU A 237 9.27 32.61 -14.86
C LEU A 237 9.28 31.32 -14.03
N VAL A 238 8.36 30.39 -14.27
CA VAL A 238 8.38 29.07 -13.61
C VAL A 238 9.65 28.30 -13.99
N TYR A 239 10.06 28.34 -15.26
CA TYR A 239 11.31 27.72 -15.69
C TYR A 239 12.54 28.39 -15.07
N ASP A 240 12.62 29.72 -15.04
CA ASP A 240 13.78 30.43 -14.48
C ASP A 240 13.89 30.31 -12.95
N THR A 241 12.74 30.32 -12.27
CA THR A 241 12.69 30.28 -10.80
C THR A 241 12.87 28.86 -10.25
N PHE A 242 12.39 27.83 -10.97
CA PHE A 242 12.42 26.45 -10.49
C PHE A 242 13.40 25.52 -11.25
N TYR A 243 13.87 25.88 -12.45
CA TYR A 243 14.69 24.99 -13.30
C TYR A 243 16.03 25.58 -13.77
N ALA A 244 16.14 26.89 -14.02
CA ALA A 244 17.33 27.46 -14.69
C ALA A 244 18.44 27.93 -13.75
N ARG A 245 18.13 28.27 -12.49
CA ARG A 245 19.16 28.43 -11.47
C ARG A 245 19.49 27.05 -10.94
N ALA A 246 20.68 26.56 -11.24
CA ALA A 246 21.33 25.55 -10.43
C ALA A 246 21.50 26.11 -9.00
N SER A 247 20.41 26.13 -8.24
CA SER A 247 20.47 26.24 -6.78
C SER A 247 21.33 25.08 -6.28
N PRO A 248 21.97 25.18 -5.11
CA PRO A 248 22.68 24.07 -4.48
C PRO A 248 21.86 22.77 -4.42
N GLU A 249 20.53 22.88 -4.42
CA GLU A 249 19.57 21.79 -4.57
C GLU A 249 19.77 21.00 -5.87
N GLY A 250 20.20 21.63 -6.97
CA GLY A 250 20.44 20.98 -8.26
C GLY A 250 21.67 20.07 -8.28
N LEU A 251 22.80 20.49 -7.69
CA LEU A 251 23.98 19.63 -7.58
C LEU A 251 23.72 18.48 -6.62
N TYR A 252 23.11 18.75 -5.46
CA TYR A 252 22.66 17.70 -4.56
C TYR A 252 21.72 16.70 -5.26
N ALA A 253 20.67 17.18 -5.92
CA ALA A 253 19.68 16.33 -6.59
C ALA A 253 20.28 15.51 -7.74
N THR A 254 21.33 16.03 -8.40
CA THR A 254 22.04 15.31 -9.48
C THR A 254 22.82 14.11 -8.94
N TYR A 255 23.41 14.24 -7.74
CA TYR A 255 24.26 13.20 -7.15
C TYR A 255 23.53 12.34 -6.11
N PHE A 256 22.35 12.74 -5.66
CA PHE A 256 21.54 11.97 -4.72
C PHE A 256 20.89 10.78 -5.43
N ALA A 257 21.32 9.58 -5.04
CA ALA A 257 20.63 8.33 -5.32
C ALA A 257 20.34 7.63 -3.98
N PRO A 258 19.13 7.07 -3.77
CA PRO A 258 18.83 6.27 -2.58
C PRO A 258 19.81 5.12 -2.40
N TYR A 259 20.13 4.78 -1.15
CA TYR A 259 21.04 3.68 -0.86
C TYR A 259 20.32 2.36 -1.13
N PRO A 260 20.90 1.42 -1.91
CA PRO A 260 20.20 0.20 -2.28
C PRO A 260 19.83 -0.65 -1.07
N ASN A 261 18.67 -1.29 -1.12
CA ASN A 261 18.28 -2.32 -0.15
C ASN A 261 19.17 -3.57 -0.36
N PRO A 262 19.97 -4.00 0.64
CA PRO A 262 20.85 -5.17 0.51
C PRO A 262 20.06 -6.46 0.30
N PHE A 263 18.76 -6.47 0.64
CA PHE A 263 17.90 -7.63 0.52
C PHE A 263 17.30 -7.82 -0.88
N ALA A 264 17.55 -6.88 -1.81
CA ALA A 264 17.08 -6.99 -3.19
C ALA A 264 17.74 -8.17 -3.92
N ASP A 265 19.04 -8.39 -3.70
CA ASP A 265 19.81 -9.44 -4.36
C ASP A 265 20.06 -10.66 -3.46
N SER A 266 19.90 -10.51 -2.15
CA SER A 266 20.17 -11.57 -1.16
C SER A 266 19.04 -11.63 -0.14
N PRO A 267 18.28 -12.74 -0.07
CA PRO A 267 17.16 -12.82 0.87
C PRO A 267 17.65 -12.72 2.32
N PRO A 268 16.87 -12.09 3.22
CA PRO A 268 17.23 -11.95 4.63
C PRO A 268 17.38 -13.33 5.29
N ALA A 269 18.45 -13.50 6.07
CA ALA A 269 18.81 -14.75 6.73
C ALA A 269 18.31 -14.80 8.18
N THR A 270 18.28 -13.67 8.88
CA THR A 270 17.82 -13.60 10.28
C THR A 270 16.39 -13.05 10.41
N TYR A 271 15.85 -13.13 11.62
CA TYR A 271 14.55 -12.56 11.92
C TYR A 271 14.58 -11.02 11.84
N GLU A 272 15.65 -10.41 12.38
CA GLU A 272 15.90 -8.98 12.38
C GLU A 272 16.04 -8.45 10.94
N GLU A 273 16.76 -9.18 10.08
CA GLU A 273 16.89 -8.83 8.66
C GLU A 273 15.56 -8.92 7.92
N ARG A 274 14.69 -9.88 8.27
CA ARG A 274 13.34 -9.98 7.70
C ARG A 274 12.46 -8.80 8.09
N ASP A 275 12.51 -8.40 9.36
CA ASP A 275 11.74 -7.25 9.84
C ASP A 275 12.23 -5.95 9.18
N LEU A 276 13.55 -5.73 9.14
CA LEU A 276 14.14 -4.61 8.42
C LEU A 276 13.74 -4.61 6.94
N ASN A 277 13.78 -5.76 6.26
CA ASN A 277 13.37 -5.86 4.85
C ASN A 277 11.90 -5.48 4.64
N GLN A 278 11.01 -5.81 5.58
CA GLN A 278 9.61 -5.41 5.52
C GLN A 278 9.45 -3.88 5.63
N ILE A 279 10.26 -3.22 6.46
CA ILE A 279 10.27 -1.76 6.56
C ILE A 279 10.84 -1.13 5.27
N LEU A 280 11.95 -1.69 4.75
CA LEU A 280 12.60 -1.22 3.53
C LEU A 280 11.76 -1.43 2.25
N TYR A 281 10.68 -2.22 2.31
CA TYR A 281 9.69 -2.29 1.24
C TYR A 281 9.10 -0.91 0.89
N TYR A 282 8.83 -0.06 1.88
CA TYR A 282 8.34 1.30 1.62
C TYR A 282 9.44 2.19 1.02
N TYR A 283 10.66 2.02 1.51
CA TYR A 283 11.85 2.72 1.03
C TYR A 283 12.09 2.48 -0.46
N ASP A 284 12.06 1.22 -0.91
CA ASP A 284 12.28 0.83 -2.30
C ASP A 284 11.21 1.39 -3.26
N ARG A 285 10.01 1.70 -2.74
CA ARG A 285 8.92 2.32 -3.51
C ARG A 285 8.99 3.85 -3.54
N GLY A 286 9.99 4.44 -2.88
CA GLY A 286 10.13 5.89 -2.74
C GLY A 286 9.18 6.51 -1.72
N ASP A 287 8.46 5.71 -0.91
CA ASP A 287 7.66 6.22 0.20
C ASP A 287 8.56 6.41 1.44
N TYR A 288 9.43 7.41 1.35
CA TYR A 288 10.41 7.70 2.39
C TYR A 288 9.78 8.18 3.69
N HIS A 289 8.58 8.78 3.64
CA HIS A 289 7.87 9.21 4.84
C HIS A 289 7.48 7.98 5.68
N ARG A 290 6.81 7.01 5.05
CA ARG A 290 6.40 5.79 5.74
C ARG A 290 7.57 4.94 6.16
N ALA A 291 8.58 4.80 5.30
CA ALA A 291 9.82 4.11 5.66
C ALA A 291 10.48 4.74 6.89
N TYR A 292 10.51 6.08 6.96
CA TYR A 292 11.06 6.80 8.10
C TYR A 292 10.24 6.57 9.38
N GLU A 293 8.91 6.67 9.33
CA GLU A 293 8.03 6.46 10.49
C GLU A 293 8.11 5.05 11.06
N GLU A 294 8.14 4.03 10.20
CA GLU A 294 8.21 2.62 10.59
C GLU A 294 9.60 2.23 11.14
N LEU A 295 10.66 2.84 10.59
CA LEU A 295 12.04 2.56 11.02
C LEU A 295 12.44 3.32 12.29
N LEU A 296 11.83 4.47 12.56
CA LEU A 296 12.14 5.32 13.71
C LEU A 296 12.02 4.61 15.08
N PRO A 297 10.94 3.88 15.41
CA PRO A 297 10.80 3.21 16.71
C PRO A 297 11.78 2.02 16.87
N THR A 298 12.32 1.50 15.78
CA THR A 298 13.22 0.34 15.75
C THR A 298 14.66 0.72 15.41
N ALA A 299 14.99 2.02 15.46
CA ALA A 299 16.29 2.53 15.02
C ALA A 299 17.50 1.89 15.71
N ASP A 300 17.37 1.58 17.01
CA ASP A 300 18.44 0.96 17.80
C ASP A 300 18.50 -0.58 17.63
N ALA A 301 17.46 -1.18 17.02
CA ALA A 301 17.39 -2.62 16.80
C ALA A 301 18.20 -3.06 15.57
N TYR A 302 18.36 -2.18 14.58
CA TYR A 302 19.04 -2.50 13.32
C TYR A 302 20.31 -1.67 13.12
N PRO A 303 21.50 -2.28 12.97
CA PRO A 303 22.73 -1.56 12.69
C PRO A 303 22.67 -0.67 11.43
N ALA A 304 21.81 -1.03 10.47
CA ALA A 304 21.57 -0.27 9.24
C ALA A 304 20.57 0.89 9.40
N ALA A 305 19.75 0.90 10.46
CA ALA A 305 18.65 1.84 10.59
C ALA A 305 19.08 3.31 10.48
N PRO A 306 20.16 3.76 11.15
CA PRO A 306 20.58 5.16 11.07
C PRO A 306 20.98 5.59 9.65
N LEU A 307 21.50 4.67 8.82
CA LEU A 307 21.78 4.97 7.41
C LEU A 307 20.46 5.24 6.67
N TYR A 308 19.50 4.32 6.74
CA TYR A 308 18.22 4.45 6.03
C TYR A 308 17.36 5.61 6.54
N LEU A 309 17.36 5.89 7.84
CA LEU A 309 16.73 7.09 8.41
C LEU A 309 17.40 8.36 7.89
N GLY A 310 18.73 8.37 7.80
CA GLY A 310 19.49 9.49 7.23
C GLY A 310 19.17 9.74 5.76
N VAL A 311 19.15 8.68 4.94
CA VAL A 311 18.85 8.80 3.51
C VAL A 311 17.37 9.15 3.27
N SER A 312 16.45 8.59 4.05
CA SER A 312 15.03 8.95 3.97
C SER A 312 14.79 10.41 4.37
N ALA A 313 15.46 10.89 5.42
CA ALA A 313 15.40 12.31 5.79
C ALA A 313 15.91 13.23 4.68
N LEU A 314 16.99 12.84 3.99
CA LEU A 314 17.47 13.57 2.80
C LEU A 314 16.46 13.61 1.67
N ALA A 315 15.82 12.48 1.38
CA ALA A 315 14.76 12.40 0.37
C ALA A 315 13.52 13.24 0.73
N LEU A 316 13.26 13.42 2.03
CA LEU A 316 12.21 14.29 2.58
C LEU A 316 12.63 15.75 2.74
N ASN A 317 13.80 16.14 2.19
CA ASN A 317 14.34 17.49 2.26
C ASN A 317 14.61 17.99 3.70
N ASP A 318 14.98 17.08 4.62
CA ASP A 318 15.44 17.38 5.98
C ASP A 318 16.92 16.99 6.17
N PRO A 319 17.86 17.76 5.59
CA PRO A 319 19.28 17.44 5.68
C PRO A 319 19.85 17.63 7.09
N ALA A 320 19.18 18.40 7.96
CA ALA A 320 19.58 18.54 9.36
C ALA A 320 19.41 17.21 10.11
N ARG A 321 18.20 16.65 10.00
CA ARG A 321 17.89 15.34 10.59
C ARG A 321 18.72 14.23 9.99
N ALA A 322 18.99 14.30 8.69
CA ALA A 322 19.87 13.34 8.04
C ALA A 322 21.26 13.30 8.69
N GLU A 323 21.92 14.44 8.89
CA GLU A 323 23.22 14.49 9.57
C GLU A 323 23.16 13.91 10.99
N GLU A 324 22.08 14.17 11.74
CA GLU A 324 21.89 13.62 13.10
C GLU A 324 21.88 12.09 13.10
N TRP A 325 21.16 11.46 12.17
CA TRP A 325 21.09 10.00 12.08
C TRP A 325 22.40 9.40 11.59
N LEU A 326 22.98 9.96 10.52
CA LEU A 326 24.23 9.46 9.94
C LEU A 326 25.39 9.54 10.95
N ALA A 327 25.38 10.54 11.84
CA ALA A 327 26.38 10.68 12.90
C ALA A 327 26.32 9.59 13.99
N ARG A 328 25.19 8.87 14.11
CA ARG A 328 25.04 7.78 15.11
C ARG A 328 25.73 6.49 14.70
N LEU A 329 26.14 6.35 13.44
CA LEU A 329 26.81 5.14 12.97
C LEU A 329 28.20 4.99 13.60
N PRO A 330 28.50 3.84 14.24
CA PRO A 330 29.82 3.53 14.75
C PRO A 330 30.90 3.62 13.66
N ALA A 331 32.13 3.96 14.06
CA ALA A 331 33.24 4.11 13.11
C ALA A 331 33.61 2.80 12.40
N ASP A 332 33.32 1.65 13.02
CA ASP A 332 33.56 0.30 12.51
C ASP A 332 32.32 -0.31 11.80
N SER A 333 31.24 0.46 11.66
CA SER A 333 30.03 0.00 10.97
C SER A 333 30.30 -0.23 9.47
N PRO A 334 29.80 -1.33 8.87
CA PRO A 334 29.87 -1.54 7.42
C PRO A 334 29.11 -0.47 6.62
N TYR A 335 28.24 0.30 7.28
CA TYR A 335 27.45 1.39 6.70
C TYR A 335 28.15 2.75 6.80
N ARG A 336 29.39 2.80 7.30
CA ARG A 336 30.12 4.04 7.54
C ARG A 336 30.44 4.81 6.25
N ASP A 337 30.98 4.13 5.23
CA ASP A 337 31.35 4.77 3.97
C ASP A 337 30.13 5.35 3.23
N PRO A 338 29.00 4.62 3.08
CA PRO A 338 27.76 5.23 2.60
C PRO A 338 27.33 6.44 3.42
N ALA A 339 27.40 6.37 4.75
CA ALA A 339 26.98 7.46 5.61
C ALA A 339 27.84 8.71 5.46
N ASP A 340 29.15 8.57 5.27
CA ASP A 340 30.05 9.70 5.02
C ASP A 340 29.74 10.38 3.67
N TRP A 341 29.38 9.60 2.64
CA TRP A 341 28.87 10.12 1.37
C TRP A 341 27.57 10.91 1.56
N TYR A 342 26.54 10.31 2.16
CA TYR A 342 25.26 11.01 2.36
C TYR A 342 25.38 12.22 3.31
N ALA A 343 26.31 12.20 4.27
CA ALA A 343 26.58 13.36 5.11
C ALA A 343 27.25 14.51 4.33
N ALA A 344 28.04 14.21 3.28
CA ALA A 344 28.55 15.23 2.38
C ALA A 344 27.42 15.84 1.54
N LEU A 345 26.50 15.00 1.04
CA LEU A 345 25.30 15.44 0.32
C LEU A 345 24.37 16.28 1.22
N ALA A 346 24.19 15.89 2.48
CA ALA A 346 23.42 16.65 3.47
C ALA A 346 24.02 18.03 3.75
N ALA A 347 25.35 18.12 3.86
CA ALA A 347 26.04 19.40 4.01
C ALA A 347 25.83 20.30 2.78
N LEU A 348 25.84 19.72 1.57
CA LEU A 348 25.59 20.45 0.33
C LEU A 348 24.13 20.95 0.23
N ALA A 349 23.16 20.11 0.59
CA ALA A 349 21.74 20.47 0.65
C ALA A 349 21.45 21.59 1.68
N ARG A 350 22.34 21.78 2.67
CA ARG A 350 22.31 22.89 3.63
C ARG A 350 23.12 24.11 3.20
N GLU A 351 23.64 24.13 1.98
CA GLU A 351 24.53 25.17 1.46
C GLU A 351 25.86 25.33 2.24
N ASP A 352 26.25 24.34 3.03
CA ASP A 352 27.52 24.34 3.76
C ASP A 352 28.66 23.76 2.90
N HIS A 353 29.04 24.51 1.89
CA HIS A 353 30.07 24.13 0.92
C HIS A 353 31.43 23.82 1.57
N SER A 354 31.75 24.48 2.69
CA SER A 354 33.00 24.25 3.42
C SER A 354 33.02 22.84 4.03
N ARG A 355 31.96 22.46 4.74
CA ARG A 355 31.83 21.11 5.30
C ARG A 355 31.71 20.06 4.20
N ALA A 356 30.94 20.33 3.15
CA ALA A 356 30.81 19.43 2.01
C ALA A 356 32.18 19.16 1.37
N ARG A 357 32.94 20.20 1.01
CA ARG A 357 34.28 20.09 0.42
C ARG A 357 35.24 19.32 1.34
N SER A 358 35.22 19.58 2.65
CA SER A 358 36.04 18.86 3.62
C SER A 358 35.69 17.36 3.69
N ARG A 359 34.39 17.00 3.72
CA ARG A 359 33.93 15.60 3.70
C ARG A 359 34.31 14.91 2.40
N LEU A 360 34.02 15.51 1.25
CA LEU A 360 34.35 14.95 -0.06
C LEU A 360 35.86 14.78 -0.24
N THR A 361 36.67 15.73 0.23
CA THR A 361 38.14 15.60 0.14
C THR A 361 38.63 14.37 0.89
N ARG A 362 38.09 14.10 2.09
CA ARG A 362 38.42 12.88 2.83
C ARG A 362 38.00 11.61 2.08
N ILE A 363 36.80 11.61 1.50
CA ILE A 363 36.32 10.50 0.66
C ILE A 363 37.27 10.25 -0.53
N THR A 364 37.76 11.31 -1.19
CA THR A 364 38.68 11.16 -2.34
C THR A 364 40.08 10.64 -1.96
N GLN A 365 40.51 10.92 -0.73
CA GLN A 365 41.81 10.51 -0.19
C GLN A 365 41.83 9.04 0.25
N ASP A 366 40.67 8.47 0.59
CA ASP A 366 40.55 7.05 0.87
C ASP A 366 40.47 6.26 -0.44
N ALA A 367 41.51 5.47 -0.71
CA ALA A 367 41.63 4.69 -1.93
C ALA A 367 40.57 3.59 -2.06
N ASN A 368 40.00 3.12 -0.95
CA ASN A 368 39.05 2.01 -0.92
C ASN A 368 37.59 2.47 -0.80
N HIS A 369 37.33 3.77 -0.66
CA HIS A 369 35.98 4.26 -0.45
C HIS A 369 35.11 4.06 -1.70
N PRO A 370 33.92 3.43 -1.60
CA PRO A 370 33.07 3.09 -2.74
C PRO A 370 32.63 4.33 -3.56
N TYR A 371 32.42 5.46 -2.89
CA TYR A 371 32.01 6.73 -3.52
C TYR A 371 33.18 7.64 -3.96
N ARG A 372 34.42 7.13 -4.02
CA ARG A 372 35.61 7.95 -4.30
C ARG A 372 35.53 8.72 -5.63
N SER A 373 35.10 8.05 -6.71
CA SER A 373 34.98 8.68 -8.04
C SER A 373 33.90 9.76 -8.04
N GLN A 374 32.70 9.44 -7.54
CA GLN A 374 31.58 10.39 -7.45
C GLN A 374 31.93 11.61 -6.59
N ALA A 375 32.70 11.43 -5.52
CA ALA A 375 33.18 12.54 -4.70
C ALA A 375 34.22 13.43 -5.41
N ALA A 376 35.08 12.85 -6.24
CA ALA A 376 36.03 13.61 -7.05
C ALA A 376 35.31 14.43 -8.14
N ASP A 377 34.31 13.84 -8.78
CA ASP A 377 33.48 14.51 -9.78
C ASP A 377 32.70 15.66 -9.12
N LEU A 378 32.03 15.40 -7.99
CA LEU A 378 31.30 16.43 -7.25
C LEU A 378 32.20 17.55 -6.71
N LEU A 379 33.44 17.26 -6.31
CA LEU A 379 34.42 18.29 -5.93
C LEU A 379 34.84 19.19 -7.10
N GLY A 380 34.85 18.67 -8.33
CA GLY A 380 35.16 19.45 -9.52
C GLY A 380 34.07 20.46 -9.88
N GLU A 381 32.82 20.16 -9.51
CA GLU A 381 31.64 21.00 -9.75
C GLU A 381 31.41 22.07 -8.64
N LEU A 382 32.07 21.92 -7.47
CA LEU A 382 31.98 22.82 -6.30
C LEU A 382 33.07 23.89 -6.27
#